data_AF-X1RVX4-F1
#
_entry.id   AF-X1RVX4-F1
#
_cell.length_a   1.000
_cell.length_b   1.000
_cell.length_c   1.000
_cell.angle_alpha   90.00
_cell.angle_beta   90.00
_cell.angle_gamma   90.00
#
_symmetry.space_group_name_H-M   'P 1'
#
loop_
_entity.id
_entity.type
_entity.pdbx_description
1 polymer ?
#
loop_
_entity_poly.entity_id
_entity_poly.type
_entity_poly.pdbx_seq_one_letter_code
_entity_poly.pdbx_strand_id
1 'polypeptide(L)' 'KPFALMSPDLEKINQYCEVKKKEEKWLINQSRPIVLLEKKKNNLISPLVAPSNNCLGVMLPYTPLHYLLL' A
#
# COMPACT_ATOMS: atom_id res chain seq x y z
N LYS A 1 6.34 -8.60 13.10
CA LYS A 1 4.97 -8.15 12.78
C LYS A 1 5.04 -7.33 11.51
N PRO A 2 4.21 -7.60 10.48
CA PRO A 2 4.22 -6.80 9.25
C PRO A 2 3.64 -5.41 9.54
N PHE A 3 4.30 -4.36 9.04
CA PHE A 3 3.81 -2.98 9.12
C PHE A 3 2.94 -2.66 7.91
N ALA A 4 1.84 -1.93 8.14
CA ALA A 4 1.05 -1.36 7.07
C ALA A 4 1.65 -0.01 6.63
N LEU A 5 1.72 0.21 5.32
CA LEU A 5 2.21 1.43 4.71
C LEU A 5 1.03 2.28 4.23
N MET A 6 1.13 3.59 4.42
CA MET A 6 0.22 4.54 3.79
C MET A 6 0.93 5.14 2.59
N SER A 7 0.28 5.15 1.43
CA SER A 7 0.79 5.76 0.20
C SER A 7 -0.19 6.82 -0.28
N PRO A 8 0.28 7.96 -0.81
CA PRO A 8 -0.60 9.03 -1.24
C PRO A 8 -1.46 8.62 -2.43
N ASP A 9 -0.88 7.89 -3.38
CA ASP A 9 -1.51 7.57 -4.66
C ASP A 9 -1.24 6.13 -5.13
N LEU A 10 -2.14 5.63 -5.97
CA LEU A 10 -2.04 4.34 -6.63
C LEU A 10 -0.80 4.21 -7.53
N GLU A 11 -0.38 5.30 -8.18
CA GLU A 11 0.83 5.30 -9.00
C GLU A 11 2.07 4.94 -8.18
N LYS A 12 2.18 5.52 -6.98
CA LYS A 12 3.30 5.25 -6.07
C LYS A 12 3.24 3.81 -5.55
N ILE A 13 2.05 3.31 -5.24
CA ILE A 13 1.83 1.89 -4.88
C ILE A 13 2.32 0.96 -5.99
N ASN A 14 1.98 1.26 -7.24
CA ASN A 14 2.39 0.47 -8.41
C ASN A 14 3.90 0.43 -8.64
N GLN A 15 4.69 1.33 -8.04
CA GLN A 15 6.15 1.30 -8.17
C GLN A 15 6.78 0.20 -7.31
N TYR A 16 6.21 -0.11 -6.15
CA TYR A 16 6.81 -1.08 -5.20
C TYR A 16 5.94 -2.32 -4.93
N CYS A 17 4.65 -2.27 -5.24
CA CYS A 17 3.71 -3.39 -5.18
C CYS A 17 3.08 -3.66 -6.54
N GLU A 18 2.60 -4.89 -6.72
CA GLU A 18 1.75 -5.27 -7.83
C GLU A 18 0.28 -5.08 -7.42
N VAL A 19 -0.42 -4.20 -8.13
CA VAL A 19 -1.84 -3.91 -7.89
C VAL A 19 -2.68 -4.52 -9.01
N LYS A 20 -3.53 -5.48 -8.67
CA LYS A 20 -4.53 -6.06 -9.58
C LYS A 20 -5.80 -5.21 -9.53
N LYS A 21 -6.58 -5.24 -10.61
CA LYS A 21 -7.86 -4.48 -10.72
C LYS A 21 -8.85 -4.73 -9.58
N LYS A 22 -8.80 -5.91 -8.95
CA LYS A 22 -9.64 -6.22 -7.77
C LYS A 22 -9.17 -5.45 -6.53
N GLU A 23 -7.87 -5.42 -6.27
CA GLU A 23 -7.26 -4.74 -5.12
C GLU A 23 -7.37 -3.22 -5.27
N GLU A 24 -7.21 -2.71 -6.49
CA GLU A 24 -7.40 -1.29 -6.82
C GLU A 24 -8.80 -0.80 -6.43
N LYS A 25 -9.85 -1.59 -6.72
CA LYS A 25 -11.22 -1.27 -6.31
C LYS A 25 -11.38 -1.17 -4.79
N TRP A 26 -10.65 -1.99 -4.04
CA TRP A 26 -10.65 -1.91 -2.57
C TRP A 26 -9.92 -0.68 -2.07
N LEU A 27 -8.77 -0.33 -2.66
CA LEU A 27 -7.98 0.85 -2.29
C LEU A 27 -8.75 2.15 -2.53
N ILE A 28 -9.45 2.27 -3.66
CA ILE A 28 -10.22 3.48 -4.04
C ILE A 28 -11.57 3.55 -3.29
N ASN A 29 -12.02 2.45 -2.68
CA ASN A 29 -13.29 2.41 -1.94
C ASN A 29 -13.30 3.46 -0.83
N GLN A 30 -14.46 4.03 -0.51
CA GLN A 30 -14.62 5.05 0.53
C GLN A 30 -14.12 4.58 1.90
N SER A 31 -14.22 3.29 2.20
CA SER A 31 -13.70 2.68 3.42
C SER A 31 -12.17 2.59 3.47
N ARG A 32 -11.47 2.77 2.34
CA ARG A 32 -10.00 2.67 2.14
C ARG A 32 -9.31 1.68 3.10
N PRO A 33 -9.71 0.40 3.09
CA PRO A 33 -9.15 -0.60 3.98
C PRO A 33 -7.66 -0.85 3.70
N ILE A 34 -6.97 -1.46 4.67
CA ILE A 34 -5.61 -1.97 4.44
C ILE A 34 -5.72 -3.18 3.50
N VAL A 35 -5.14 -3.06 2.31
CA VAL A 35 -5.11 -4.11 1.30
C VAL A 35 -3.74 -4.78 1.30
N LEU A 36 -3.72 -6.11 1.29
CA LEU A 36 -2.49 -6.89 1.15
C LEU A 36 -2.16 -7.00 -0.34
N LEU A 37 -1.03 -6.44 -0.73
CA LEU A 37 -0.54 -6.44 -2.11
C LEU A 37 0.76 -7.23 -2.22
N GLU A 38 0.96 -7.93 -3.33
CA GLU A 38 2.21 -8.61 -3.62
C GLU A 38 3.32 -7.57 -3.85
N LYS A 39 4.46 -7.77 -3.18
CA LYS A 39 5.61 -6.88 -3.30
C LYS A 39 6.34 -7.17 -4.61
N LYS A 40 6.74 -6.14 -5.36
CA LYS A 40 7.59 -6.33 -6.54
C LYS A 40 9.00 -6.72 -6.13
N LYS A 41 9.73 -7.49 -6.96
CA LYS A 41 11.12 -7.89 -6.67
C LYS A 41 12.09 -6.70 -6.59
N ASN A 42 11.78 -5.58 -7.24
CA ASN A 42 12.61 -4.38 -7.29
C ASN A 42 11.90 -3.21 -6.60
N ASN A 43 11.67 -3.34 -5.30
CA ASN A 43 10.96 -2.36 -4.49
C ASN A 43 11.93 -1.56 -3.62
N LEU A 44 11.70 -0.25 -3.53
CA LEU A 44 12.47 0.70 -2.73
C LEU A 44 12.18 0.59 -1.21
N ILE A 45 11.38 -0.38 -0.80
CA ILE A 45 10.87 -0.50 0.57
C ILE A 45 11.78 -1.40 1.39
N SER A 46 12.12 -0.94 2.60
CA SER A 46 13.00 -1.66 3.51
C SER A 46 12.49 -3.08 3.80
N PRO A 47 13.35 -4.11 3.79
CA PRO A 47 12.97 -5.48 4.09
C PRO A 47 12.43 -5.66 5.53
N LEU A 48 12.68 -4.70 6.42
CA LEU A 48 12.18 -4.70 7.80
C LEU A 48 10.67 -4.42 7.90
N VAL A 49 10.03 -3.91 6.83
CA VAL A 49 8.58 -3.64 6.83
C VAL A 49 7.76 -4.94 6.84
N ALA A 50 8.22 -5.94 6.10
CA ALA A 50 7.59 -7.26 6.03
C ALA A 50 8.67 -8.36 5.90
N PRO A 51 9.42 -8.64 6.99
CA PRO A 51 10.44 -9.68 6.97
C PRO A 51 9.78 -11.04 6.70
N SER A 52 10.28 -11.75 5.69
CA SER A 52 9.78 -13.06 5.25
C SER A 52 8.35 -13.11 4.71
N ASN A 53 7.70 -11.97 4.45
CA ASN A 53 6.38 -11.92 3.82
C ASN A 53 6.48 -11.36 2.40
N ASN A 54 5.85 -12.00 1.43
CA ASN A 54 5.78 -11.50 0.05
C ASN A 54 4.67 -10.48 -0.17
N CYS A 55 3.84 -10.24 0.85
CA CYS A 55 2.77 -9.24 0.79
C CYS A 55 3.07 -8.06 1.71
N LEU A 56 2.78 -6.85 1.22
CA LEU A 56 2.81 -5.59 1.95
C LEU A 56 1.38 -5.13 2.19
N GLY A 57 1.05 -4.74 3.42
CA GLY A 57 -0.21 -4.07 3.72
C GLY A 57 -0.11 -2.61 3.29
N VAL A 58 -0.98 -2.15 2.41
CA VAL A 58 -0.99 -0.78 1.91
C VAL A 58 -2.38 -0.18 2.05
N MET A 59 -2.45 1.09 2.45
CA MET A 59 -3.70 1.87 2.48
C MET A 59 -3.51 3.25 1.82
N LEU A 60 -4.63 3.80 1.33
CA LEU A 60 -4.69 5.19 0.86
C LEU A 60 -5.17 6.12 1.98
N PRO A 61 -4.72 7.39 2.01
CA PRO A 61 -5.16 8.36 3.00
C PRO A 61 -6.68 8.57 2.90
N TYR A 62 -7.40 8.45 4.01
CA TYR A 62 -8.88 8.53 4.03
C TYR A 62 -9.43 9.76 4.74
N THR A 63 -8.58 10.57 5.37
CA THR A 63 -8.99 11.82 6.01
C THR A 63 -8.25 13.00 5.39
N PRO A 64 -8.85 14.22 5.38
CA PRO A 64 -8.18 15.43 4.91
C PRO A 64 -6.86 15.72 5.62
N LEU A 65 -6.75 15.28 6.88
CA LEU A 65 -5.54 15.45 7.68
C LEU A 65 -4.40 14.55 7.17
N HIS A 66 -4.69 13.33 6.69
CA HIS A 66 -3.66 12.50 6.06
C HIS A 66 -3.13 13.11 4.76
N TYR A 67 -3.97 13.85 4.01
CA TYR A 67 -3.55 14.57 2.81
C TYR A 67 -2.62 15.77 3.11
N LEU A 68 -2.69 16.34 4.32
CA LEU A 68 -1.83 17.46 4.74
C LEU A 68 -0.47 17.02 5.28
N LEU A 69 -0.32 15.74 5.66
CA LEU A 69 0.91 15.19 6.27
C LEU A 69 1.83 14.47 5.27
N LEU A 70 1.32 14.13 4.07
CA LEU A 70 2.00 13.36 3.02
C LEU A 70 2.60 14.27 1.94
#